data_AF-A0A6P2D2N6-F1
#
_entry.id   AF-A0A6P2D2N6-F1
#
_cell.length_a   1.000
_cell.length_b   1.000
_cell.length_c   1.000
_cell.angle_alpha   90.00
_cell.angle_beta   90.00
_cell.angle_gamma   90.00
#
_symmetry.space_group_name_H-M   'P 1'
#
loop_
_entity.id
_entity.type
_entity.pdbx_description
1 polymer ?
#
loop_
_entity_poly.entity_id
_entity_poly.type
_entity_poly.pdbx_seq_one_letter_code
_entity_poly.pdbx_strand_id
1 'polypeptide(L)'
;MLGIVIGAAILGIIIAVMEQGEFPGWGAMVICVLAGGIPAAIVNVLLPPKLFFIALAVGAVCAGFAISATCGMSVKRSCIAAAIYFAAQTVISLLFSAMFS
;
A
#
# COMPACT_ATOMS: atom_id res chain seq x y z
N MET A 1 10.01 2.31 -11.77
CA MET A 1 8.70 2.79 -12.28
C MET A 1 7.68 1.68 -12.42
N LEU A 2 7.99 0.57 -13.10
CA LEU A 2 7.11 -0.61 -13.22
C LEU A 2 6.49 -1.05 -11.89
N GLY A 3 7.28 -1.18 -10.82
CA GLY A 3 6.76 -1.56 -9.50
C GLY A 3 5.77 -0.56 -8.87
N ILE A 4 5.94 0.75 -9.11
CA ILE A 4 5.01 1.78 -8.61
C ILE A 4 3.71 1.72 -9.40
N VAL A 5 3.79 1.55 -10.72
CA VAL A 5 2.61 1.42 -11.59
C VAL A 5 1.81 0.17 -11.26
N ILE A 6 2.49 -0.96 -11.03
CA ILE A 6 1.86 -2.22 -10.59
C ILE A 6 1.22 -2.04 -9.21
N GLY A 7 1.93 -1.42 -8.25
CA GLY A 7 1.37 -1.12 -6.94
C GLY A 7 0.14 -0.22 -7.00
N ALA A 8 0.18 0.82 -7.84
CA ALA A 8 -0.93 1.75 -8.04
C ALA A 8 -2.13 1.06 -8.69
N ALA A 9 -1.88 0.13 -9.63
CA ALA A 9 -2.93 -0.67 -10.24
C ALA A 9 -3.59 -1.62 -9.22
N ILE A 10 -2.81 -2.33 -8.41
CA ILE A 10 -3.35 -3.21 -7.36
C ILE A 10 -4.17 -2.40 -6.35
N LEU A 11 -3.63 -1.29 -5.85
CA LEU A 11 -4.34 -0.42 -4.91
C LEU A 11 -5.62 0.16 -5.53
N GLY A 12 -5.55 0.58 -6.79
CA GLY A 12 -6.70 1.10 -7.53
C GLY A 12 -7.79 0.05 -7.75
N ILE A 13 -7.43 -1.22 -8.00
CA ILE A 13 -8.39 -2.32 -8.08
C ILE A 13 -9.05 -2.57 -6.72
N ILE A 14 -8.27 -2.58 -5.63
CA ILE A 14 -8.81 -2.75 -4.27
C ILE A 14 -9.83 -1.65 -3.96
N ILE A 15 -9.48 -0.39 -4.23
CA ILE A 15 -10.37 0.74 -3.98
C ILE A 15 -11.60 0.68 -4.88
N ALA A 16 -11.43 0.37 -6.18
CA ALA A 16 -12.57 0.22 -7.09
C ALA A 16 -13.52 -0.89 -6.65
N VAL A 17 -13.02 -2.03 -6.15
CA VAL A 17 -13.87 -3.09 -5.59
C VAL A 17 -14.60 -2.62 -4.33
N MET A 18 -13.95 -1.80 -3.49
CA MET A 18 -14.55 -1.29 -2.24
C MET A 18 -15.58 -0.17 -2.46
N GLU A 19 -15.41 0.66 -3.50
CA GLU A 19 -16.29 1.77 -3.86
C GLU A 19 -17.13 1.48 -5.12
N GLN A 20 -17.50 0.21 -5.32
CA GLN A 20 -18.48 -0.23 -6.34
C GLN A 20 -18.15 0.18 -7.79
N GLY A 21 -16.87 0.26 -8.13
CA GLY A 21 -16.39 0.51 -9.49
C GLY A 21 -15.89 1.94 -9.74
N GLU A 22 -15.98 2.85 -8.75
CA GLU A 22 -15.36 4.16 -8.90
C GLU A 22 -13.84 4.09 -8.77
N PHE A 23 -13.15 4.41 -9.86
CA PHE A 23 -11.69 4.48 -9.88
C PHE A 23 -11.24 5.91 -9.50
N PRO A 24 -10.46 6.08 -8.40
CA PRO A 24 -10.06 7.39 -7.88
C PRO A 24 -9.06 8.16 -8.77
N GLY A 25 -8.55 7.53 -9.83
CA GLY A 25 -7.61 8.13 -10.78
C GLY A 25 -6.14 7.79 -10.50
N TRP A 26 -5.34 7.76 -11.57
CA TRP A 26 -3.94 7.32 -11.51
C TRP A 26 -3.05 8.22 -10.65
N GLY A 27 -3.29 9.54 -10.66
CA GLY A 27 -2.51 10.50 -9.86
C GLY A 27 -2.66 10.24 -8.36
N ALA A 28 -3.88 10.05 -7.88
CA ALA A 28 -4.16 9.71 -6.49
C ALA A 28 -3.50 8.37 -6.10
N MET A 29 -3.60 7.35 -6.94
CA MET A 29 -3.01 6.03 -6.67
C MET A 29 -1.49 6.06 -6.56
N VAL A 30 -0.80 6.79 -7.44
CA VAL A 30 0.66 6.96 -7.35
C VAL A 30 1.04 7.67 -6.06
N ILE A 31 0.31 8.71 -5.66
CA ILE A 31 0.54 9.42 -4.40
C ILE A 31 0.33 8.48 -3.21
N CYS A 32 -0.74 7.69 -3.19
CA CYS A 32 -1.02 6.75 -2.10
C CYS A 32 0.06 5.66 -1.96
N VAL A 33 0.54 5.12 -3.09
CA VAL A 33 1.63 4.14 -3.09
C VAL A 33 2.94 4.75 -2.60
N LEU A 34 3.25 5.98 -3.00
CA LEU A 34 4.44 6.70 -2.52
C LEU A 34 4.31 7.06 -1.03
N ALA A 35 3.14 7.50 -0.59
CA ALA A 35 2.84 7.86 0.79
C ALA A 35 2.91 6.65 1.73
N GLY A 36 2.62 5.44 1.26
CA GLY A 36 2.87 4.22 2.03
C GLY A 36 4.31 3.71 1.91
N GLY A 37 4.85 3.71 0.68
CA GLY A 37 6.14 3.11 0.37
C GLY A 37 7.34 3.87 0.93
N ILE A 38 7.31 5.21 0.89
CA ILE A 38 8.43 6.03 1.39
C ILE A 38 8.58 5.90 2.91
N PRO A 39 7.53 6.08 3.74
CA PRO A 39 7.65 5.88 5.18
C PRO A 39 8.06 4.46 5.55
N ALA A 40 7.51 3.44 4.88
CA ALA A 40 7.89 2.06 5.10
C ALA A 40 9.38 1.82 4.75
N ALA A 41 9.88 2.39 3.65
CA ALA A 41 11.29 2.27 3.28
C ALA A 41 12.21 2.97 4.29
N ILE A 42 11.86 4.18 4.74
CA ILE A 42 12.62 4.92 5.76
C ILE A 42 12.70 4.09 7.05
N VAL A 43 11.56 3.55 7.51
CA VAL A 43 11.52 2.73 8.73
C VAL A 43 12.33 1.44 8.58
N ASN A 44 12.28 0.78 7.42
CA ASN A 44 13.08 -0.42 7.15
C ASN A 44 14.59 -0.15 7.08
N VAL A 45 15.01 1.06 6.69
CA VAL A 45 16.44 1.44 6.71
C VAL A 45 16.92 1.69 8.14
N LEU A 46 16.04 2.20 9.00
CA LEU A 46 16.37 2.54 10.39
C LEU A 46 16.25 1.35 11.36
N LEU A 47 15.40 0.37 11.04
CA LEU A 47 15.13 -0.76 11.94
C LEU A 47 15.83 -2.05 11.49
N PRO A 48 16.19 -2.93 12.45
CA PRO A 48 16.66 -4.27 12.14
C PRO A 48 15.64 -5.05 11.28
N PRO A 49 16.08 -5.91 10.34
CA PRO A 49 15.20 -6.66 9.44
C PRO A 49 14.12 -7.51 10.13
N LYS A 50 14.38 -7.92 11.38
CA LYS A 50 13.44 -8.68 12.21
C LYS A 50 12.17 -7.88 12.58
N LEU A 51 12.20 -6.56 12.44
CA LEU A 51 11.09 -5.65 12.78
C LEU A 51 10.36 -5.10 11.54
N PHE A 52 10.45 -5.79 10.39
CA PHE A 52 9.81 -5.36 9.13
C PHE A 52 8.30 -5.11 9.26
N PHE A 53 7.62 -5.78 10.20
CA PHE A 53 6.21 -5.56 10.51
C PHE A 53 5.90 -4.12 10.97
N ILE A 54 6.85 -3.45 11.63
CA ILE A 54 6.70 -2.05 12.06
C ILE A 54 6.71 -1.12 10.85
N ALA A 55 7.64 -1.34 9.92
CA ALA A 55 7.68 -0.58 8.66
C ALA A 55 6.39 -0.75 7.86
N LEU A 56 5.85 -1.98 7.84
CA LEU A 56 4.56 -2.32 7.23
C LEU A 56 3.39 -1.58 7.88
N ALA A 57 3.33 -1.57 9.21
CA ALA A 57 2.28 -0.87 9.95
C ALA A 57 2.33 0.64 9.69
N VAL A 58 3.52 1.24 9.72
CA VAL A 58 3.71 2.68 9.44
C VAL A 58 3.30 2.99 8.00
N GLY A 59 3.75 2.19 7.03
CA GLY A 59 3.34 2.34 5.63
C GLY A 59 1.83 2.23 5.43
N ALA A 60 1.18 1.27 6.08
CA ALA A 60 -0.27 1.08 6.00
C ALA A 60 -1.05 2.26 6.59
N VAL A 61 -0.60 2.82 7.72
CA VAL A 61 -1.21 4.00 8.33
C VAL A 61 -1.05 5.21 7.42
N CYS A 62 0.17 5.48 6.92
CA CYS A 62 0.42 6.61 6.01
C CYS A 62 -0.36 6.49 4.70
N ALA A 63 -0.42 5.29 4.11
CA ALA A 63 -1.25 5.03 2.93
C ALA A 63 -2.74 5.20 3.23
N GLY A 64 -3.23 4.71 4.37
CA GLY A 64 -4.63 4.86 4.77
C GLY A 64 -5.07 6.33 4.88
N PHE A 65 -4.21 7.20 5.42
CA PHE A 65 -4.44 8.64 5.45
C PHE A 65 -4.40 9.26 4.06
N ALA A 66 -3.41 8.91 3.22
CA ALA A 66 -3.32 9.41 1.86
C ALA A 66 -4.54 9.02 1.01
N ILE A 67 -5.02 7.78 1.14
CA ILE A 67 -6.22 7.28 0.46
C ILE A 67 -7.46 8.03 0.96
N SER A 68 -7.59 8.23 2.28
CA SER A 68 -8.73 8.99 2.81
C SER A 68 -8.75 10.44 2.29
N ALA A 69 -7.59 11.08 2.23
CA ALA A 69 -7.45 12.47 1.76
C ALA A 69 -7.68 12.62 0.24
N THR A 70 -7.27 11.63 -0.56
CA THR A 70 -7.33 11.72 -2.03
C THR A 70 -8.58 11.11 -2.64
N CYS A 71 -9.18 10.10 -1.99
CA CYS A 71 -10.30 9.33 -2.51
C CYS A 71 -11.63 9.65 -1.81
N GLY A 72 -11.65 10.57 -0.84
CA GLY A 72 -12.88 10.96 -0.12
C GLY A 72 -13.50 9.86 0.75
N MET A 73 -12.81 8.74 0.93
CA MET A 73 -13.28 7.60 1.70
C MET A 73 -13.12 7.83 3.21
N SER A 74 -14.01 7.22 4.01
CA SER A 74 -13.83 7.19 5.47
C SER A 74 -12.49 6.54 5.87
N VAL A 75 -11.84 7.06 6.91
CA VAL A 75 -10.56 6.54 7.42
C VAL A 75 -10.61 5.04 7.72
N LYS A 76 -11.77 4.55 8.20
CA LYS A 76 -11.98 3.11 8.45
C LYS A 76 -11.84 2.30 7.15
N ARG A 77 -12.49 2.73 6.06
CA ARG A 77 -12.41 2.03 4.77
C ARG A 77 -11.04 2.17 4.12
N SER A 78 -10.45 3.36 4.16
CA SER A 78 -9.14 3.60 3.57
C SER A 78 -8.03 2.79 4.25
N CYS A 79 -8.08 2.66 5.58
CA CYS A 79 -7.15 1.80 6.33
C CYS A 79 -7.33 0.31 5.98
N ILE A 80 -8.58 -0.15 5.76
CA ILE A 80 -8.82 -1.53 5.29
C ILE A 80 -8.22 -1.73 3.90
N ALA A 81 -8.43 -0.80 2.97
CA ALA A 81 -7.85 -0.87 1.63
C ALA A 81 -6.31 -0.91 1.69
N ALA A 82 -5.70 -0.03 2.49
CA ALA A 82 -4.26 0.00 2.71
C ALA A 82 -3.74 -1.31 3.32
N ALA A 83 -4.44 -1.86 4.32
CA ALA A 83 -4.06 -3.13 4.95
C ALA A 83 -4.10 -4.29 3.95
N ILE A 84 -5.14 -4.38 3.10
CA ILE A 84 -5.25 -5.41 2.06
C ILE A 84 -4.11 -5.27 1.05
N TYR A 85 -3.82 -4.05 0.60
CA TYR A 85 -2.74 -3.77 -0.34
C TYR A 85 -1.38 -4.23 0.21
N PHE A 86 -1.05 -3.83 1.43
CA PHE A 86 0.21 -4.19 2.07
C PHE A 86 0.31 -5.68 2.42
N ALA A 87 -0.80 -6.32 2.79
CA ALA A 87 -0.85 -7.77 2.99
C ALA A 87 -0.58 -8.52 1.68
N ALA A 88 -1.24 -8.12 0.59
CA ALA A 88 -1.00 -8.70 -0.74
C ALA A 88 0.45 -8.51 -1.19
N GLN A 89 1.00 -7.30 -0.99
CA GLN A 89 2.39 -7.01 -1.34
C GLN A 89 3.37 -7.87 -0.54
N THR A 90 3.11 -8.09 0.76
CA THR A 90 3.93 -8.96 1.62
C THR A 90 3.88 -10.42 1.16
N VAL A 91 2.68 -10.94 0.85
CA VAL A 91 2.51 -12.31 0.36
C VAL A 91 3.24 -12.51 -0.97
N ILE A 92 3.12 -11.55 -1.89
CA ILE A 92 3.83 -11.58 -3.17
C ILE A 92 5.35 -11.61 -2.93
N SER A 93 5.87 -10.71 -2.08
CA SER A 93 7.31 -10.67 -1.76
C SER A 93 7.80 -11.98 -1.13
N LEU A 94 7.02 -12.59 -0.23
CA LEU A 94 7.36 -13.88 0.38
C LEU A 94 7.33 -15.02 -0.63
N LEU A 95 6.33 -15.05 -1.53
CA LEU A 95 6.25 -16.04 -2.61
C LEU A 95 7.45 -15.94 -3.56
N PHE A 96 7.82 -14.72 -3.98
CA PHE A 96 9.03 -14.50 -4.77
C PHE A 96 10.28 -14.97 -4.01
N SER A 97 10.40 -14.65 -2.72
CA SER A 97 11.53 -15.12 -1.91
C SER A 97 11.58 -16.64 -1.79
N ALA A 98 10.44 -17.33 -1.74
CA ALA A 98 10.37 -18.78 -1.62
C ALA A 98 10.62 -19.52 -2.95
N MET A 99 10.21 -18.93 -4.09
CA MET A 99 10.43 -19.51 -5.42
C MET A 99 11.87 -19.36 -5.92
N PHE A 100 12.56 -18.30 -5.50
CA PHE A 100 13.95 -18.00 -5.88
C PHE A 100 14.98 -18.37 -4.79
N SER A 101 14.55 -19.08 -3.74
CA SER A 101 15.41 -19.71 -2.73
C SER A 101 15.68 -21.17 -3.08
#